data_AF-A0A2H9LC73-F1
#
_entry.id   AF-A0A2H9LC73-F1
#
_cell.length_a   1.000
_cell.length_b   1.000
_cell.length_c   1.000
_cell.angle_alpha   90.00
_cell.angle_beta   90.00
_cell.angle_gamma   90.00
#
_symmetry.space_group_name_H-M   'P 1'
#
loop_
_entity.id
_entity.type
_entity.pdbx_description
1 polymer ?
#
loop_
_entity_poly.entity_id
_entity_poly.type
_entity_poly.pdbx_seq_one_letter_code
_entity_poly.pdbx_strand_id
1 'polypeptide(L)'
;MQGLMNVRVGGQQIQLIKLMGAFIVFAAILMFFMAAAEMFEAWGNIKTIDGCLNIAKGDDVFFKECKTMAFEAFGLFVKPEQAALNGKQLYIVLIKPVAALFIWIAILILGFVIYNLPSKMMVPAKKDFKLKK
;
A
#
# COMPACT_ATOMS: atom_id res chain seq x y z
N MET A 1 21.78 29.62 -7.59
CA MET A 1 21.34 28.80 -8.72
C MET A 1 20.30 27.80 -8.21
N GLN A 2 19.06 27.88 -8.70
CA GLN A 2 18.08 26.78 -8.82
C GLN A 2 16.85 27.43 -9.46
N GLY A 3 16.86 27.48 -10.80
CA GLY A 3 15.73 27.95 -11.58
C GLY A 3 14.66 26.86 -11.58
N LEU A 4 13.51 27.13 -10.98
CA LEU A 4 12.31 26.34 -11.24
C LEU A 4 11.91 26.62 -12.69
N MET A 5 12.21 25.64 -13.54
CA MET A 5 11.98 25.65 -14.97
C MET A 5 10.45 25.65 -15.19
N ASN A 6 9.90 26.85 -15.42
CA ASN A 6 8.52 27.01 -15.85
C ASN A 6 8.42 26.55 -17.31
N VAL A 7 8.05 25.29 -17.51
CA VAL A 7 7.78 24.76 -18.84
C VAL A 7 6.38 25.25 -19.27
N ARG A 8 6.34 26.23 -20.18
CA ARG A 8 5.12 26.65 -20.87
C ARG A 8 4.88 25.71 -22.05
N VAL A 9 3.85 24.87 -21.96
CA VAL A 9 3.33 24.12 -23.11
C VAL A 9 2.00 24.75 -23.49
N GLY A 10 1.87 25.25 -24.73
CA GLY A 10 0.60 25.75 -25.27
C GLY A 10 0.02 27.03 -24.65
N GLY A 11 0.81 27.84 -23.91
CA GLY A 11 0.35 29.14 -23.39
C GLY A 11 -0.38 29.12 -22.04
N GLN A 12 -0.64 27.95 -21.46
CA GLN A 12 -1.19 27.82 -20.11
C GLN A 12 -0.08 27.58 -19.08
N GLN A 13 -0.21 28.19 -17.88
CA GLN A 13 0.69 27.92 -16.76
C GLN A 13 0.34 26.56 -16.16
N ILE A 14 1.06 25.52 -16.56
CA ILE A 14 0.95 24.21 -15.92
C ILE A 14 1.50 24.32 -14.50
N GLN A 15 0.60 24.19 -13.52
CA GLN A 15 0.97 24.17 -12.11
C GLN A 15 1.62 22.80 -11.82
N LEU A 16 2.95 22.74 -11.83
CA LEU A 16 3.74 21.51 -11.57
C LEU A 16 3.28 20.76 -10.31
N ILE A 17 2.81 21.49 -9.30
CA ILE A 17 2.27 20.95 -8.05
C ILE A 17 1.00 20.11 -8.28
N LYS A 18 0.10 20.56 -9.16
CA LYS A 18 -1.12 19.81 -9.50
C LYS A 18 -0.81 18.55 -10.29
N LEU A 19 0.18 18.62 -11.17
CA LEU A 19 0.67 17.45 -11.92
C LEU A 19 1.26 16.41 -10.94
N MET A 20 2.09 16.86 -10.01
CA MET A 20 2.67 16.01 -8.96
C MET A 20 1.58 15.38 -8.07
N GLY A 21 0.58 16.16 -7.64
CA GLY A 21 -0.55 15.66 -6.87
C GLY A 21 -1.36 14.61 -7.63
N ALA A 22 -1.66 14.84 -8.91
CA ALA A 22 -2.37 13.86 -9.75
C ALA A 22 -1.59 12.55 -9.91
N PHE A 23 -0.26 12.63 -10.06
CA PHE A 23 0.60 11.45 -10.13
C PHE A 23 0.59 10.66 -8.81
N ILE A 24 0.68 11.34 -7.66
CA ILE A 24 0.61 10.70 -6.34
C ILE A 24 -0.73 10.00 -6.15
N VAL A 25 -1.84 10.66 -6.50
CA VAL A 25 -3.19 10.05 -6.40
C VAL A 25 -3.30 8.82 -7.28
N PHE A 26 -2.85 8.90 -8.53
CA PHE A 26 -2.90 7.76 -9.45
C PHE A 26 -2.07 6.57 -8.94
N ALA A 27 -0.83 6.83 -8.50
CA ALA A 27 0.02 5.80 -7.91
C ALA A 27 -0.60 5.19 -6.65
N ALA A 28 -1.17 6.00 -5.77
CA ALA A 28 -1.83 5.53 -4.55
C ALA A 28 -3.03 4.63 -4.85
N ILE A 29 -3.82 4.95 -5.88
CA ILE A 29 -4.95 4.11 -6.31
C ILE A 29 -4.45 2.75 -6.81
N LEU A 30 -3.41 2.72 -7.65
CA LEU A 30 -2.84 1.47 -8.14
C LEU A 30 -2.32 0.60 -6.99
N MET A 31 -1.58 1.21 -6.07
CA MET A 31 -1.03 0.48 -4.93
C MET A 31 -2.11 0.04 -3.94
N PHE A 32 -3.21 0.79 -3.82
CA PHE A 32 -4.37 0.38 -3.05
C PHE A 32 -5.00 -0.90 -3.61
N PHE A 33 -5.19 -1.00 -4.93
CA PHE A 33 -5.70 -2.22 -5.55
C PHE A 33 -4.73 -3.40 -5.39
N MET A 34 -3.42 -3.15 -5.51
CA MET A 34 -2.41 -4.18 -5.27
C MET A 34 -2.47 -4.71 -3.82
N ALA A 35 -2.54 -3.82 -2.83
CA ALA A 35 -2.66 -4.22 -1.43
C ALA A 35 -4.00 -4.96 -1.14
N ALA A 36 -5.08 -4.59 -1.82
CA ALA A 36 -6.35 -5.31 -1.73
C ALA A 36 -6.23 -6.73 -2.30
N ALA A 37 -5.56 -6.89 -3.44
CA ALA A 37 -5.31 -8.22 -4.04
C ALA A 37 -4.49 -9.10 -3.09
N GLU A 38 -3.41 -8.57 -2.49
CA GLU A 38 -2.61 -9.29 -1.49
C GLU A 38 -3.44 -9.70 -0.26
N MET A 39 -4.39 -8.86 0.18
CA MET A 39 -5.31 -9.22 1.26
C MET A 39 -6.21 -10.40 0.89
N PHE A 40 -6.78 -10.40 -0.33
CA PHE A 40 -7.62 -11.50 -0.80
C PHE A 40 -6.82 -12.80 -0.97
N GLU A 41 -5.59 -12.72 -1.46
CA GLU A 41 -4.69 -13.87 -1.59
C GLU A 41 -4.33 -14.45 -0.22
N ALA A 42 -3.96 -13.59 0.75
CA ALA A 42 -3.70 -14.01 2.13
C ALA A 42 -4.92 -14.71 2.76
N TRP A 43 -6.13 -14.16 2.53
CA TRP A 43 -7.37 -14.78 3.00
C TRP A 43 -7.64 -16.14 2.35
N GLY A 44 -7.40 -16.26 1.04
CA GLY A 44 -7.52 -17.52 0.31
C GLY A 44 -6.58 -18.58 0.85
N ASN A 45 -5.30 -18.23 1.02
CA ASN A 45 -4.26 -19.12 1.55
C ASN A 45 -4.55 -19.58 2.98
N ILE A 46 -5.07 -18.69 3.84
CA ILE A 46 -5.56 -19.05 5.19
C ILE A 46 -6.63 -20.15 5.08
N LYS A 47 -7.64 -19.95 4.23
CA LYS A 47 -8.74 -20.91 4.08
C LYS A 47 -8.26 -22.25 3.56
N THR A 48 -7.30 -22.25 2.64
CA THR A 48 -6.67 -23.46 2.12
C THR A 48 -5.91 -24.22 3.22
N ILE A 49 -5.14 -23.52 4.04
CA ILE A 49 -4.40 -24.13 5.16
C ILE A 49 -5.36 -24.68 6.22
N ASP A 50 -6.41 -23.93 6.59
CA ASP A 50 -7.42 -24.41 7.54
C ASP A 50 -8.18 -25.64 7.01
N GLY A 51 -8.45 -25.69 5.70
CA GLY A 51 -8.98 -26.88 5.04
C GLY A 51 -8.01 -28.06 5.12
N CYS A 52 -6.74 -27.82 4.81
CA CYS A 52 -5.68 -28.83 4.88
C CYS A 52 -5.54 -29.41 6.31
N LEU A 53 -5.47 -28.55 7.33
CA LEU A 53 -5.36 -28.96 8.74
C LEU A 53 -6.59 -29.74 9.22
N ASN A 54 -7.78 -29.43 8.73
CA ASN A 54 -8.99 -30.19 9.05
C ASN A 54 -9.01 -31.58 8.42
N ILE A 55 -8.50 -31.73 7.19
CA ILE A 55 -8.42 -33.02 6.50
C ILE A 55 -7.32 -33.89 7.11
N ALA A 56 -6.18 -33.28 7.49
CA ALA A 56 -5.04 -33.96 8.09
C ALA A 56 -5.29 -34.47 9.54
N LYS A 57 -6.50 -34.32 10.09
CA LYS A 57 -6.84 -34.81 11.42
C LYS A 57 -6.71 -36.34 11.47
N GLY A 58 -5.64 -36.80 12.12
CA GLY A 58 -5.33 -38.23 12.28
C GLY A 58 -4.38 -38.81 11.23
N ASP A 59 -3.82 -37.98 10.32
CA ASP A 59 -2.78 -38.37 9.37
C ASP A 59 -1.53 -37.49 9.55
N ASP A 60 -0.50 -38.06 10.19
CA ASP A 60 0.76 -37.38 10.50
C ASP A 60 1.56 -36.97 9.26
N VAL A 61 1.40 -37.67 8.14
CA VAL A 61 2.11 -37.35 6.88
C VAL A 61 1.47 -36.12 6.26
N PHE A 62 0.15 -36.13 6.13
CA PHE A 62 -0.61 -35.00 5.60
C PHE A 62 -0.47 -33.75 6.49
N PHE A 63 -0.40 -33.94 7.81
CA PHE A 63 -0.20 -32.84 8.75
C PHE A 63 1.15 -32.12 8.56
N LYS A 64 2.21 -32.85 8.24
CA LYS A 64 3.52 -32.26 7.95
C LYS A 64 3.49 -31.41 6.69
N GLU A 65 2.79 -31.84 5.65
CA GLU A 65 2.66 -31.05 4.41
C GLU A 65 1.90 -29.75 4.65
N CYS A 66 0.76 -29.80 5.36
CA CYS A 66 0.00 -28.60 5.72
C CYS A 66 0.85 -27.63 6.57
N LYS A 67 1.67 -28.16 7.48
CA LYS A 67 2.57 -27.36 8.31
C LYS A 67 3.67 -26.68 7.47
N THR A 68 4.25 -27.40 6.51
CA THR A 68 5.26 -26.84 5.59
C THR A 68 4.64 -25.72 4.75
N MET A 69 3.46 -25.93 4.17
CA MET A 69 2.75 -24.87 3.42
C MET A 69 2.47 -23.64 4.28
N ALA A 70 2.02 -23.81 5.52
CA ALA A 70 1.76 -22.70 6.43
C ALA A 70 3.03 -21.92 6.80
N PHE A 71 4.16 -22.63 6.92
CA PHE A 71 5.44 -22.01 7.19
C PHE A 71 6.01 -21.28 5.97
N GLU A 72 5.91 -21.86 4.78
CA GLU A 72 6.40 -21.24 3.54
C GLU A 72 5.58 -20.02 3.12
N ALA A 73 4.24 -20.11 3.22
CA ALA A 73 3.36 -19.01 2.83
C ALA A 73 3.40 -17.84 3.82
N PHE A 74 3.48 -18.12 5.13
CA PHE A 74 3.23 -17.12 6.17
C PHE A 74 4.27 -17.08 7.30
N GLY A 75 5.27 -17.95 7.29
CA GLY A 75 6.22 -18.07 8.41
C GLY A 75 5.58 -18.57 9.70
N LEU A 76 4.41 -19.23 9.62
CA LEU A 76 3.66 -19.64 10.79
C LEU A 76 4.05 -21.04 11.26
N PHE A 77 4.30 -21.16 12.57
CA PHE A 77 4.49 -22.45 13.22
C PHE A 77 3.15 -23.02 13.69
N VAL A 78 2.71 -24.12 13.08
CA VAL A 78 1.52 -24.87 13.52
C VAL A 78 1.92 -25.92 14.56
N LYS A 79 1.21 -25.97 15.69
CA LYS A 79 1.44 -26.98 16.73
C LYS A 79 0.85 -28.33 16.30
N PRO A 80 1.46 -29.47 16.69
CA PRO A 80 0.86 -30.79 16.43
C PRO A 80 -0.58 -30.86 16.96
N GLU A 81 -1.45 -31.56 16.22
CA GLU A 81 -2.89 -31.72 16.49
C GLU A 81 -3.75 -30.44 16.39
N GLN A 82 -3.17 -29.34 15.93
CA GLN A 82 -3.92 -28.11 15.74
C GLN A 82 -4.85 -28.22 14.52
N ALA A 83 -6.15 -28.30 14.78
CA ALA A 83 -7.21 -28.44 13.79
C ALA A 83 -7.45 -27.23 12.88
N ALA A 84 -7.06 -26.04 13.34
CA ALA A 84 -7.26 -24.77 12.65
C ALA A 84 -6.25 -23.72 13.15
N LEU A 85 -5.94 -22.73 12.33
CA LEU A 85 -5.09 -21.61 12.72
C LEU A 85 -5.67 -20.86 13.92
N ASN A 86 -4.80 -20.52 14.88
CA ASN A 86 -5.21 -19.75 16.04
C ASN A 86 -5.57 -18.31 15.59
N GLY A 87 -6.57 -17.67 16.21
CA GLY A 87 -6.95 -16.30 15.89
C GLY A 87 -5.78 -15.31 15.94
N LYS A 88 -4.79 -15.55 16.82
CA LYS A 88 -3.54 -14.76 16.85
C LYS A 88 -2.70 -14.92 15.58
N GLN A 89 -2.62 -16.13 15.03
CA GLN A 89 -1.89 -16.42 13.79
C GLN A 89 -2.59 -15.81 12.58
N LEU A 90 -3.92 -15.92 12.53
CA LEU A 90 -4.75 -15.25 11.52
C LEU A 90 -4.54 -13.74 11.52
N TYR A 91 -4.54 -13.14 12.72
CA TYR A 91 -4.33 -11.70 12.87
C TYR A 91 -2.95 -11.26 12.37
N ILE A 92 -1.88 -12.00 12.70
CA ILE A 92 -0.51 -11.69 12.24
C ILE A 92 -0.40 -11.74 10.71
N VAL A 93 -1.06 -12.69 10.07
CA VAL A 93 -1.05 -12.79 8.60
C VAL A 93 -1.80 -11.65 7.94
N LEU A 94 -2.94 -11.24 8.52
CA LEU A 94 -3.79 -10.20 7.94
C LEU A 94 -3.33 -8.77 8.28
N ILE A 95 -2.56 -8.58 9.35
CA ILE A 95 -2.18 -7.22 9.78
C ILE A 95 -1.32 -6.50 8.74
N LYS A 96 -0.43 -7.22 8.04
CA LYS A 96 0.48 -6.65 7.04
C LYS A 96 -0.29 -6.07 5.84
N PRO A 97 -1.15 -6.83 5.12
CA PRO A 97 -1.90 -6.27 4.00
C PRO A 97 -2.92 -5.21 4.45
N VAL A 98 -3.53 -5.36 5.63
CA VAL A 98 -4.46 -4.35 6.18
C VAL A 98 -3.73 -3.04 6.49
N ALA A 99 -2.56 -3.08 7.11
CA ALA A 99 -1.74 -1.89 7.37
C ALA A 99 -1.31 -1.21 6.06
N ALA A 100 -0.93 -2.00 5.04
CA ALA A 100 -0.59 -1.48 3.72
C ALA A 100 -1.77 -0.72 3.09
N LEU A 101 -3.00 -1.26 3.17
CA LEU A 101 -4.21 -0.58 2.71
C LEU A 101 -4.40 0.78 3.41
N PHE A 102 -4.27 0.84 4.74
CA PHE A 102 -4.38 2.10 5.47
C PHE A 102 -3.31 3.13 5.08
N ILE A 103 -2.07 2.69 4.85
CA ILE A 103 -0.99 3.55 4.38
C ILE A 103 -1.35 4.15 3.01
N TRP A 104 -1.82 3.33 2.08
CA TRP A 104 -2.18 3.82 0.74
C TRP A 104 -3.39 4.75 0.75
N ILE A 105 -4.38 4.51 1.63
CA ILE A 105 -5.48 5.45 1.87
C ILE A 105 -4.94 6.80 2.39
N ALA A 106 -4.01 6.78 3.35
CA ALA A 106 -3.41 8.01 3.87
C ALA A 106 -2.64 8.78 2.79
N ILE A 107 -1.89 8.07 1.94
CA ILE A 107 -1.18 8.67 0.79
C ILE A 107 -2.17 9.24 -0.23
N LEU A 108 -3.29 8.56 -0.48
CA LEU A 108 -4.34 9.04 -1.38
C LEU A 108 -4.93 10.36 -0.86
N ILE A 109 -5.26 10.43 0.43
CA ILE A 109 -5.75 11.66 1.06
C ILE A 109 -4.72 12.78 0.93
N LEU A 110 -3.44 12.48 1.21
CA LEU A 110 -2.36 13.47 1.09
C LEU A 110 -2.18 13.96 -0.35
N GLY A 111 -2.20 13.05 -1.33
CA GLY A 111 -2.18 13.39 -2.75
C GLY A 111 -3.35 14.26 -3.17
N PHE A 112 -4.55 13.95 -2.65
CA PHE A 112 -5.76 14.74 -2.91
C PHE A 112 -5.69 16.14 -2.31
N VAL A 113 -5.14 16.28 -1.09
CA VAL A 113 -4.89 17.58 -0.47
C VAL A 113 -3.91 18.39 -1.32
N ILE A 114 -2.79 17.78 -1.74
CA ILE A 114 -1.78 18.46 -2.58
C ILE A 114 -2.38 18.90 -3.92
N TYR A 115 -3.19 18.05 -4.55
CA TYR A 115 -3.85 18.38 -5.81
C TYR A 115 -4.80 19.58 -5.69
N ASN A 116 -5.49 19.71 -4.57
CA ASN A 116 -6.46 20.78 -4.31
C ASN A 116 -5.87 22.03 -3.64
N LEU A 117 -4.56 22.07 -3.36
CA LEU A 117 -3.93 23.25 -2.77
C LEU A 117 -4.11 24.50 -3.66
N PRO A 118 -4.60 25.63 -3.11
CA PRO A 118 -4.76 26.85 -3.88
C PRO A 118 -3.40 27.35 -4.36
N SER A 119 -3.27 27.60 -5.67
CA SER A 119 -2.04 28.08 -6.31
C SER A 119 -1.54 29.45 -5.85
N LYS A 120 -2.27 30.11 -4.95
CA LYS A 120 -1.90 31.40 -4.35
C LYS A 120 -1.08 31.28 -3.06
N MET A 121 -0.94 30.08 -2.47
CA MET A 121 -0.26 29.90 -1.17
C MET A 121 1.22 29.50 -1.25
N MET A 122 1.80 29.34 -2.45
CA MET A 122 3.22 28.99 -2.60
C MET A 122 4.00 30.20 -3.16
N VAL A 123 4.45 31.04 -2.21
CA VAL A 123 5.49 32.09 -2.27
C VAL A 123 5.69 32.85 -3.61
N PRO A 124 5.34 34.14 -3.70
CA PRO A 124 5.84 35.02 -4.76
C PRO A 124 7.31 35.36 -4.48
N ALA A 125 8.24 34.53 -4.93
CA ALA A 125 9.68 34.81 -4.84
C ALA A 125 10.12 35.78 -5.95
N LYS A 126 9.94 37.07 -5.68
CA LYS A 126 10.85 38.21 -5.93
C LYS A 126 10.09 39.46 -6.34
N LYS A 127 10.06 40.41 -5.41
CA LYS A 127 9.96 41.83 -5.69
C LYS A 127 11.19 42.27 -6.49
N ASP A 128 10.91 43.07 -7.50
CA ASP A 128 11.75 43.92 -8.32
C ASP A 128 13.12 44.27 -7.70
N PHE A 129 14.18 43.62 -8.16
CA PHE A 129 15.53 44.17 -8.02
C PHE A 129 15.71 45.22 -9.13
N LYS A 130 15.13 46.41 -8.92
CA LYS A 130 15.44 47.59 -9.73
C LYS A 130 16.90 47.96 -9.48
N LEU A 131 17.77 47.60 -10.42
CA LEU A 131 19.07 48.23 -10.59
C LEU A 131 18.83 49.74 -10.77
N LYS A 132 19.11 50.53 -9.73
CA LYS A 132 19.31 51.97 -9.87
C LYS A 132 20.52 52.17 -10.79
N LYS A 133 20.32 53.07 -11.76
CA LYS A 133 21.29 53.61 -12.71
C LYS A 133 22.65 53.89 -12.09
#